data_AF-A0A9P0M589-F1
#
_entry.id   AF-A0A9P0M589-F1
#
_cell.length_a   1.000
_cell.length_b   1.000
_cell.length_c   1.000
_cell.angle_alpha   90.00
_cell.angle_beta   90.00
_cell.angle_gamma   90.00
#
_symmetry.space_group_name_H-M   'P 1'
#
loop_
_entity.id
_entity.type
_entity.pdbx_description
1 polymer ?
#
loop_
_entity_poly.entity_id
_entity_poly.type
_entity_poly.pdbx_seq_one_letter_code
_entity_poly.pdbx_strand_id
1 'polypeptide(L)'
;MNQEIYEELLFARTYITDTKGESIFHVLKDYFIEKAIPLSNIISVATDGAPAMVGRYRGFISYLKQNVSGVLAIHCVSHRQHLVAKNLSVKLHESLHLVIDAVNRIRSNALNTRLFAQLCEENDVHFHQLLLHTETRRLSKGLCLTRFFALLQLQGDSLNLIKKN
;
A
#
# COMPACT_ATOMS: atom_id res chain seq x y z
N MET A 1 32.97 -0.17 3.99
CA MET A 1 32.05 -0.71 5.01
C MET A 1 30.68 -0.83 4.35
N ASN A 2 30.17 -2.04 4.17
CA ASN A 2 28.76 -2.21 3.82
C ASN A 2 27.96 -1.92 5.09
N GLN A 3 27.16 -0.85 5.07
CA GLN A 3 26.17 -0.62 6.11
C GLN A 3 25.00 -1.56 5.81
N GLU A 4 24.78 -2.52 6.71
CA GLU A 4 23.58 -3.35 6.68
C GLU A 4 22.39 -2.54 7.19
N ILE A 5 21.28 -2.61 6.46
CA ILE A 5 20.02 -1.95 6.80
C ILE A 5 19.12 -2.99 7.46
N TYR A 6 18.59 -2.65 8.64
CA TYR A 6 17.68 -3.48 9.40
C TYR A 6 16.30 -2.81 9.45
N GLU A 7 15.25 -3.59 9.19
CA GLU A 7 13.86 -3.14 9.29
C GLU A 7 13.17 -3.91 10.40
N GLU A 8 12.71 -3.19 11.43
CA GLU A 8 12.02 -3.78 12.58
C GLU A 8 10.85 -2.90 13.03
N LEU A 9 9.81 -3.54 13.59
CA LEU A 9 8.71 -2.82 14.22
C LEU A 9 9.16 -2.28 15.57
N LEU A 10 9.35 -0.97 15.66
CA LEU A 10 9.79 -0.34 16.91
C LEU A 10 8.72 -0.41 18.01
N PHE A 11 7.47 -0.06 17.70
CA PHE A 11 6.33 -0.19 18.61
C PHE A 11 4.98 -0.03 17.89
N ALA A 12 3.92 -0.47 18.57
CA ALA A 12 2.53 -0.15 18.24
C ALA A 12 1.79 0.21 19.54
N ARG A 13 1.05 1.34 19.52
CA ARG A 13 0.29 1.84 20.68
C ARG A 13 -1.13 2.20 20.23
N THR A 14 -2.11 1.92 21.09
CA THR A 14 -3.49 2.35 20.89
C THR A 14 -3.66 3.78 21.40
N TYR A 15 -4.33 4.63 20.62
CA TYR A 15 -4.71 5.96 21.06
C TYR A 15 -6.00 5.90 21.90
N ILE A 16 -6.01 6.56 23.05
CA ILE A 16 -7.14 6.50 24.00
C ILE A 16 -8.19 7.57 23.71
N THR A 17 -7.76 8.76 23.23
CA THR A 17 -8.61 9.95 23.18
C THR A 17 -8.86 10.46 21.76
N ASP A 18 -7.82 10.91 21.07
CA ASP A 18 -7.92 11.51 19.73
C ASP A 18 -6.76 11.14 18.82
N THR A 19 -6.84 11.61 17.58
CA THR A 19 -5.83 11.39 16.52
C THR A 19 -5.18 12.71 16.08
N LYS A 20 -5.09 13.69 16.99
CA LYS A 20 -4.42 14.96 16.68
C LYS A 20 -2.91 14.76 16.58
N GLY A 21 -2.26 15.62 15.78
CA GLY A 21 -0.80 15.56 15.61
C GLY A 21 0.00 15.68 16.91
N GLU A 22 -0.49 16.48 17.84
CA GLU A 22 0.07 16.65 19.18
C GLU A 22 0.03 15.36 20.00
N SER A 23 -1.14 14.72 20.09
CA SER A 23 -1.32 13.45 20.80
C SER A 23 -0.44 12.34 20.21
N ILE A 24 -0.35 12.28 18.88
CA ILE A 24 0.53 11.32 18.18
C ILE A 24 2.00 11.58 18.52
N PHE A 25 2.42 12.85 18.57
CA PHE A 25 3.78 13.23 18.92
C PHE A 25 4.13 12.84 20.36
N HIS A 26 3.22 13.08 21.31
CA HIS A 26 3.44 12.70 22.71
C HIS A 26 3.57 11.19 22.87
N VAL A 27 2.75 10.38 22.20
CA VAL A 27 2.90 8.91 22.24
C VAL A 27 4.28 8.46 21.76
N LEU A 28 4.80 9.06 20.68
CA LEU A 28 6.16 8.77 20.20
C LEU A 28 7.22 9.21 21.23
N LYS A 29 7.11 10.45 21.73
CA LYS A 29 8.07 11.03 22.67
C LYS A 29 8.13 10.25 23.98
N ASP A 30 6.98 9.90 24.54
CA ASP A 30 6.88 9.12 25.77
C ASP A 30 7.49 7.74 25.60
N TYR A 31 7.28 7.09 24.45
CA TYR A 31 7.93 5.82 24.14
C TYR A 31 9.46 5.93 24.07
N PHE A 32 9.98 6.98 23.42
CA PHE A 32 11.43 7.22 23.32
C PHE A 32 12.04 7.48 24.71
N ILE A 33 11.35 8.24 25.57
CA ILE A 33 11.75 8.45 26.95
C ILE A 33 11.74 7.13 27.74
N GLU A 34 10.67 6.34 27.64
CA GLU A 34 10.53 5.02 28.29
C GLU A 34 11.68 4.08 27.94
N LYS A 35 12.11 4.08 26.67
CA LYS A 35 13.20 3.24 26.17
C LYS A 35 14.58 3.88 26.27
N ALA A 36 14.69 5.08 26.86
CA ALA A 36 15.92 5.86 26.91
C ALA A 36 16.58 6.06 25.53
N ILE A 37 15.76 6.21 24.48
CA ILE A 37 16.20 6.46 23.11
C ILE A 37 16.17 7.97 22.87
N PRO A 38 17.29 8.61 22.50
CA PRO A 38 17.30 10.02 22.14
C PRO A 38 16.44 10.30 20.90
N LEU A 39 15.56 11.30 20.98
CA LEU A 39 14.77 11.75 19.81
C LEU A 39 15.67 12.20 18.64
N SER A 40 16.88 12.68 18.93
CA SER A 40 17.88 13.06 17.93
C SER A 40 18.31 11.92 17.00
N ASN A 41 18.02 10.66 17.36
CA ASN A 41 18.29 9.51 16.50
C ASN A 41 17.32 9.44 15.31
N ILE A 42 16.22 10.20 15.33
CA ILE A 42 15.27 10.27 14.22
C ILE A 42 15.84 11.15 13.12
N ILE A 43 16.32 10.52 12.05
CA ILE A 43 16.88 11.22 10.88
C ILE A 43 15.76 11.60 9.89
N SER A 44 14.77 10.73 9.73
CA SER A 44 13.66 10.97 8.81
C SER A 44 12.36 10.35 9.31
N VAL A 45 11.23 10.85 8.80
CA VAL A 45 9.91 10.32 9.09
C VAL A 45 9.05 10.28 7.84
N ALA A 46 8.42 9.14 7.58
CA ALA A 46 7.46 8.97 6.49
C ALA A 46 6.03 8.92 7.04
N THR A 47 5.12 9.76 6.52
CA THR A 47 3.72 9.80 6.96
C THR A 47 2.76 9.74 5.78
N ASP A 48 1.51 9.36 6.00
CA ASP A 48 0.52 9.23 4.92
C ASP A 48 -0.11 10.56 4.46
N GLY A 49 0.39 11.69 4.93
CA GLY A 49 -0.07 13.00 4.47
C GLY A 49 -1.36 13.50 5.11
N ALA A 50 -1.95 12.76 6.06
CA ALA A 50 -3.13 13.23 6.76
C ALA A 50 -2.87 14.60 7.44
N PRO A 51 -3.87 15.50 7.52
CA PRO A 51 -3.68 16.83 8.13
C PRO A 51 -3.12 16.79 9.56
N ALA A 52 -3.48 15.77 10.35
CA ALA A 52 -2.92 15.54 11.68
C ALA A 52 -1.42 15.22 11.66
N MET A 53 -0.90 14.65 10.57
CA MET A 53 0.52 14.32 10.42
C MET A 53 1.34 15.49 9.88
N VAL A 54 0.86 16.14 8.80
CA VAL A 54 1.61 17.14 8.02
C VAL A 54 1.20 18.60 8.31
N GLY A 55 0.23 18.84 9.18
CA GLY A 55 -0.27 20.17 9.49
C GLY A 55 0.85 21.14 9.88
N ARG A 56 0.86 22.33 9.28
CA ARG A 56 1.95 23.33 9.43
C ARG A 56 2.23 23.68 10.89
N TYR A 57 1.17 23.89 11.68
CA TYR A 57 1.29 24.36 13.07
C TYR A 57 0.92 23.29 14.10
N ARG A 58 -0.04 22.41 13.78
CA ARG A 58 -0.58 21.41 14.71
C ARG A 58 -0.45 19.97 14.19
N GLY A 59 0.41 19.76 13.20
CA GLY A 59 0.73 18.44 12.69
C GLY A 59 1.84 17.78 13.51
N PHE A 60 1.82 16.45 13.58
CA PHE A 60 2.85 15.64 14.22
C PHE A 60 4.27 16.04 13.76
N ILE A 61 4.49 16.23 12.44
CA ILE A 61 5.79 16.64 11.90
C ILE A 61 6.21 18.03 12.42
N SER A 62 5.26 18.94 12.64
CA SER A 62 5.56 20.27 13.17
C SER A 62 6.10 20.18 14.60
N TYR A 63 5.47 19.38 15.46
CA TYR A 63 5.94 19.13 16.82
C TYR A 63 7.28 18.37 16.85
N LEU A 64 7.45 17.38 15.96
CA LEU A 64 8.71 16.64 15.85
C LEU A 64 9.87 17.57 15.46
N LYS A 65 9.67 18.46 14.49
CA LYS A 65 10.68 19.44 14.05
C LYS A 65 11.07 20.45 15.12
N GLN A 66 10.19 20.75 16.07
CA GLN A 66 10.54 21.59 17.22
C GLN A 66 11.53 20.92 18.17
N ASN A 67 11.56 19.59 18.21
CA ASN A 67 12.47 18.81 19.06
C ASN A 67 13.68 18.26 18.27
N VAL A 68 13.53 18.07 16.95
CA VAL A 68 14.54 17.55 16.02
C VAL A 68 14.51 18.37 14.74
N SER A 69 15.20 19.52 14.74
CA SER A 69 15.12 20.51 13.64
C SER A 69 15.56 19.97 12.29
N GLY A 70 16.49 19.01 12.27
CA GLY A 70 17.04 18.39 11.05
C GLY A 70 16.22 17.24 10.47
N VAL A 71 15.09 16.85 11.05
CA VAL A 71 14.34 15.67 10.59
C VAL A 71 13.79 15.87 9.17
N LEU A 72 14.08 14.91 8.28
CA LEU A 72 13.53 14.89 6.93
C LEU A 72 12.11 14.32 6.95
N ALA A 73 11.13 15.14 6.58
CA ALA A 73 9.73 14.71 6.46
C ALA A 73 9.44 14.23 5.04
N ILE A 74 9.09 12.96 4.90
CA ILE A 74 8.78 12.30 3.63
C ILE A 74 7.29 11.96 3.62
N HIS A 75 6.65 12.18 2.48
CA HIS A 75 5.30 11.72 2.27
C HIS A 75 5.31 10.28 1.75
N CYS A 76 4.52 9.39 2.35
CA CYS A 76 4.46 7.98 1.99
C CYS A 76 4.21 7.82 0.48
N VAL A 77 5.12 7.09 -0.18
CA VAL A 77 5.06 6.82 -1.63
C VAL A 77 3.78 6.07 -1.97
N SER A 78 3.39 5.07 -1.16
CA SER A 78 2.15 4.31 -1.36
C SER A 78 0.90 5.19 -1.30
N HIS A 79 0.90 6.23 -0.45
CA HIS A 79 -0.22 7.18 -0.43
C HIS A 79 -0.23 8.06 -1.68
N ARG A 80 0.94 8.55 -2.15
CA ARG A 80 1.02 9.32 -3.41
C ARG A 80 0.54 8.51 -4.60
N GLN A 81 1.00 7.26 -4.71
CA GLN A 81 0.58 6.34 -5.77
C GLN A 81 -0.93 6.11 -5.74
N HIS A 82 -1.52 5.91 -4.56
CA HIS A 82 -2.97 5.79 -4.40
C HIS A 82 -3.72 7.05 -4.83
N LEU A 83 -3.24 8.24 -4.49
CA LEU A 83 -3.86 9.50 -4.93
C LEU A 83 -3.79 9.70 -6.45
N VAL A 84 -2.68 9.33 -7.07
CA VAL A 84 -2.56 9.37 -8.54
C VAL A 84 -3.52 8.36 -9.18
N ALA A 85 -3.61 7.15 -8.63
CA ALA A 85 -4.56 6.14 -9.09
C ALA A 85 -6.03 6.51 -8.88
N LYS A 86 -6.34 7.49 -8.03
CA LYS A 86 -7.70 8.06 -7.92
C LYS A 86 -8.00 9.07 -9.02
N ASN A 87 -6.99 9.73 -9.58
CA ASN A 87 -7.13 10.76 -10.61
C ASN A 87 -6.82 10.22 -12.01
N LEU A 88 -7.13 8.94 -12.26
CA LEU A 88 -6.97 8.35 -13.59
C LEU A 88 -7.96 8.99 -14.57
N SER A 89 -7.60 9.02 -15.86
CA SER A 89 -8.54 9.43 -16.90
C SER A 89 -9.79 8.55 -16.88
N VAL A 90 -10.92 9.09 -17.35
CA VAL A 90 -12.22 8.38 -17.36
C VAL A 90 -12.09 6.97 -17.98
N LYS A 91 -11.43 6.87 -19.14
CA LYS A 91 -11.20 5.59 -19.84
C LYS A 91 -10.43 4.57 -18.99
N LEU A 92 -9.40 5.03 -18.28
CA LEU A 92 -8.56 4.16 -17.45
C LEU A 92 -9.26 3.79 -16.15
N HIS A 93 -10.09 4.67 -15.62
CA HIS A 93 -10.95 4.40 -14.47
C HIS A 93 -12.01 3.34 -14.80
N GLU A 94 -12.70 3.45 -15.93
CA GLU A 94 -13.68 2.46 -16.42
C GLU A 94 -13.02 1.09 -16.65
N SER A 95 -11.88 1.08 -17.34
CA SER A 95 -11.12 -0.17 -17.60
C SER A 95 -10.71 -0.85 -16.29
N LEU A 96 -10.24 -0.08 -15.31
CA LEU A 96 -9.86 -0.59 -13.99
C LEU A 96 -11.08 -1.12 -13.23
N HIS A 97 -12.23 -0.44 -13.30
CA HIS A 97 -13.47 -0.91 -12.67
C HIS A 97 -13.94 -2.24 -13.25
N LEU A 98 -13.89 -2.42 -14.56
CA LEU A 98 -14.21 -3.70 -15.21
C LEU A 98 -13.32 -4.85 -14.70
N VAL A 99 -12.02 -4.60 -14.55
CA VAL A 99 -11.09 -5.60 -14.01
C VAL A 99 -11.41 -5.90 -12.55
N ILE A 100 -11.69 -4.88 -11.74
CA ILE A 100 -12.07 -5.06 -10.33
C ILE A 100 -13.35 -5.91 -10.22
N ASP A 101 -14.36 -5.63 -11.04
CA ASP A 101 -15.62 -6.38 -11.03
C ASP A 101 -15.42 -7.85 -11.46
N ALA A 102 -14.59 -8.09 -12.48
CA ALA A 102 -14.23 -9.43 -12.89
C ALA A 102 -13.51 -10.21 -11.77
N VAL A 103 -12.53 -9.59 -11.12
CA VAL A 103 -11.80 -10.18 -9.99
C VAL A 103 -12.72 -10.45 -8.81
N ASN A 104 -13.60 -9.51 -8.47
CA ASN A 104 -14.58 -9.67 -7.40
C ASN A 104 -15.55 -10.82 -7.68
N ARG A 105 -15.97 -11.01 -8.94
CA ARG A 105 -16.83 -12.12 -9.35
C ARG A 105 -16.13 -13.49 -9.31
N ILE A 106 -14.84 -13.54 -9.63
CA ILE A 106 -14.02 -14.75 -9.46
C ILE A 106 -13.86 -15.07 -7.96
N ARG A 107 -13.72 -14.04 -7.13
CA ARG A 107 -13.47 -14.17 -5.69
C ARG A 107 -14.74 -14.34 -4.84
N SER A 108 -15.93 -14.06 -5.40
CA SER A 108 -17.20 -14.06 -4.66
C SER A 108 -17.63 -15.44 -4.16
N ASN A 109 -17.13 -16.52 -4.76
CA ASN A 109 -17.41 -17.89 -4.32
C ASN A 109 -16.12 -18.73 -4.28
N ALA A 110 -16.01 -19.58 -3.25
CA ALA A 110 -14.92 -20.54 -3.07
C ALA A 110 -14.74 -21.48 -4.28
N LEU A 111 -15.84 -21.88 -4.95
CA LEU A 111 -15.77 -22.71 -6.16
C LEU A 111 -15.01 -21.99 -7.28
N ASN A 112 -15.40 -20.75 -7.59
CA ASN A 112 -14.74 -19.94 -8.63
C ASN A 112 -13.27 -19.69 -8.31
N THR A 113 -12.93 -19.51 -7.03
CA THR A 113 -11.53 -19.35 -6.60
C THR A 113 -10.71 -20.63 -6.84
N ARG A 114 -11.29 -21.83 -6.59
CA ARG A 114 -10.61 -23.11 -6.84
C ARG A 114 -10.44 -23.38 -8.34
N LEU A 115 -11.49 -23.15 -9.13
CA LEU A 115 -11.43 -23.28 -10.59
C LEU A 115 -10.39 -22.32 -11.20
N PHE A 116 -10.31 -21.10 -10.67
CA PHE A 116 -9.30 -20.14 -11.08
C PHE A 116 -7.87 -20.59 -10.72
N ALA A 117 -7.67 -21.20 -9.55
CA ALA A 117 -6.36 -21.74 -9.17
C ALA A 117 -5.92 -22.88 -10.10
N GLN A 118 -6.84 -23.79 -10.46
CA GLN A 118 -6.57 -24.86 -11.43
C GLN A 118 -6.20 -24.29 -12.80
N LEU A 119 -6.93 -23.28 -13.28
CA LEU A 119 -6.60 -22.60 -14.54
C LEU A 119 -5.19 -21.98 -14.51
N CYS A 120 -4.78 -21.44 -13.36
CA CYS A 120 -3.42 -20.88 -13.20
C CYS A 120 -2.34 -21.98 -13.23
N GLU A 121 -2.59 -23.12 -12.59
CA GLU A 121 -1.69 -24.29 -12.63
C GLU A 121 -1.53 -24.83 -14.06
N GLU A 122 -2.64 -24.95 -14.80
CA GLU A 122 -2.64 -25.44 -16.18
C GLU A 122 -1.86 -24.52 -17.14
N ASN A 123 -1.79 -23.22 -16.85
CA ASN A 123 -1.13 -22.22 -17.68
C ASN A 123 0.26 -21.82 -17.14
N ASP A 124 0.82 -22.59 -16.19
CA ASP A 124 2.12 -22.36 -15.54
C ASP A 124 2.30 -20.92 -14.99
N VAL A 125 1.22 -20.39 -14.42
CA VAL A 125 1.17 -19.02 -13.90
C VAL A 125 1.67 -18.98 -12.48
N HIS A 126 2.61 -18.08 -12.19
CA HIS A 126 3.28 -18.03 -10.89
C HIS A 126 2.39 -17.61 -9.70
N PHE A 127 1.09 -17.33 -9.92
CA PHE A 127 0.14 -16.98 -8.87
C PHE A 127 -1.15 -17.79 -8.99
N HIS A 128 -1.66 -18.26 -7.85
CA HIS A 128 -2.87 -19.11 -7.77
C HIS A 128 -4.12 -18.34 -7.34
N GLN A 129 -3.98 -17.03 -7.05
CA GLN A 129 -5.08 -16.19 -6.57
C GLN A 129 -4.96 -14.75 -7.07
N LEU A 130 -6.09 -14.18 -7.47
CA LEU A 130 -6.22 -12.74 -7.68
C LEU A 130 -6.41 -12.03 -6.34
N LEU A 131 -5.76 -10.88 -6.18
CA LEU A 131 -5.88 -10.08 -4.98
C LEU A 131 -7.19 -9.31 -5.00
N LEU A 132 -8.01 -9.49 -3.97
CA LEU A 132 -9.19 -8.67 -3.74
C LEU A 132 -8.77 -7.20 -3.64
N HIS A 133 -9.45 -6.37 -4.41
CA HIS A 133 -9.38 -4.94 -4.22
C HIS A 133 -10.26 -4.56 -3.03
N THR A 134 -9.65 -4.15 -1.92
CA THR A 134 -10.34 -3.40 -0.86
C THR A 134 -9.73 -2.00 -0.78
N GLU A 135 -10.55 -0.97 -0.59
CA GLU A 135 -10.09 0.42 -0.48
C GLU A 135 -9.04 0.62 0.64
N THR A 136 -9.03 -0.29 1.61
CA THR A 136 -8.09 -0.33 2.74
C THR A 136 -6.68 -0.80 2.37
N ARG A 137 -6.49 -1.54 1.27
CA ARG A 137 -5.17 -1.97 0.77
C ARG A 137 -4.72 -1.10 -0.40
N ARG A 138 -4.00 -0.03 -0.07
CA ARG A 138 -3.55 1.06 -0.96
C ARG A 138 -2.71 0.61 -2.18
N LEU A 139 -2.15 -0.61 -2.19
CA LEU A 139 -1.37 -1.19 -3.31
C LEU A 139 -2.09 -2.31 -4.10
N SER A 140 -3.34 -2.63 -3.76
CA SER A 140 -4.06 -3.78 -4.37
C SER A 140 -4.42 -3.58 -5.84
N LYS A 141 -4.66 -2.33 -6.29
CA LYS A 141 -5.14 -2.04 -7.65
C LYS A 141 -4.11 -2.40 -8.73
N GLY A 142 -2.85 -1.95 -8.57
CA GLY A 142 -1.79 -2.20 -9.56
C GLY A 142 -1.39 -3.67 -9.65
N LEU A 143 -1.31 -4.36 -8.50
CA LEU A 143 -0.97 -5.77 -8.46
C LEU A 143 -2.13 -6.66 -8.98
N CYS A 144 -3.38 -6.25 -8.72
CA CYS A 144 -4.56 -6.88 -9.31
C CYS A 144 -4.55 -6.77 -10.85
N LEU A 145 -4.32 -5.56 -11.38
CA LEU A 145 -4.18 -5.34 -12.83
C LEU A 145 -3.04 -6.17 -13.43
N THR A 146 -1.87 -6.19 -12.80
CA THR A 146 -0.70 -6.94 -13.29
C THR A 146 -1.01 -8.43 -13.42
N ARG A 147 -1.64 -9.02 -12.39
CA ARG A 147 -2.07 -10.43 -12.43
C ARG A 147 -3.16 -10.66 -13.48
N PHE A 148 -4.12 -9.75 -13.60
CA PHE A 148 -5.18 -9.86 -14.61
C PHE A 148 -4.62 -9.80 -16.05
N PHE A 149 -3.69 -8.88 -16.33
CA PHE A 149 -3.05 -8.77 -17.65
C PHE A 149 -2.18 -9.98 -17.99
N ALA A 150 -1.45 -10.55 -17.02
CA ALA A 150 -0.70 -11.79 -17.24
C ALA A 150 -1.60 -12.93 -17.72
N LEU A 151 -2.83 -13.04 -17.19
CA LEU A 151 -3.81 -14.03 -17.65
C LEU A 151 -4.31 -13.75 -19.07
N LEU A 152 -4.59 -12.49 -19.40
CA LEU A 152 -5.03 -12.10 -20.74
C LEU A 152 -3.97 -12.41 -21.80
N GLN A 153 -2.69 -12.23 -21.48
CA GLN A 153 -1.58 -12.53 -22.39
C GLN A 153 -1.49 -14.04 -22.68
N LEU A 154 -1.64 -14.89 -21.65
CA LEU A 154 -1.65 -16.34 -21.81
C LEU A 154 -2.83 -16.84 -22.66
N GLN A 155 -4.02 -16.22 -22.51
CA GLN A 155 -5.17 -16.53 -23.35
C GLN A 155 -5.03 -15.98 -24.78
N GLY A 156 -4.38 -14.83 -24.96
CA GLY A 156 -4.10 -14.23 -26.26
C GLY A 156 -3.11 -15.05 -27.10
N ASP A 157 -2.07 -15.60 -26.46
CA ASP A 157 -1.12 -16.49 -27.11
C ASP A 157 -1.77 -17.84 -27.50
N SER A 158 -2.63 -18.38 -26.63
CA SER A 158 -3.44 -19.56 -26.93
C SER A 158 -4.39 -19.35 -28.13
N LEU A 159 -5.00 -18.17 -28.26
CA LEU A 159 -5.85 -17.81 -29.41
C LEU A 159 -5.05 -17.58 -30.70
N ASN A 160 -3.81 -17.11 -30.61
CA ASN A 160 -2.93 -16.94 -31.76
C ASN A 160 -2.34 -18.28 -32.27
N LEU A 161 -2.20 -19.27 -31.39
CA LEU A 161 -1.88 -20.66 -31.76
C LEU A 161 -3.06 -21.35 -32.48
N ILE A 162 -4.30 -21.04 -32.12
CA ILE A 162 -5.49 -21.61 -32.77
C ILE A 162 -5.76 -20.97 -34.16
N LYS A 163 -5.37 -19.72 -34.39
CA LYS A 163 -5.51 -19.04 -35.70
C LYS A 163 -4.43 -19.40 -36.73
N LYS A 164 -3.43 -20.21 -36.36
CA LYS A 164 -2.34 -20.66 -37.24
C LYS A 164 -2.48 -22.10 -37.74
N ASN A 165 -3.58 -22.77 -37.43
CA ASN A 165 -4.02 -24.04 -38.04
C ASN A 165 -5.30 -23.79 -38.86
#